data_AF-A0A7D9K691-F1
#
_entry.id   AF-A0A7D9K691-F1
#
_cell.length_a   1.000
_cell.length_b   1.000
_cell.length_c   1.000
_cell.angle_alpha   90.00
_cell.angle_beta   90.00
_cell.angle_gamma   90.00
#
_symmetry.space_group_name_H-M   'P 1'
#
loop_
_entity.id
_entity.type
_entity.pdbx_description
1 polymer ?
#
loop_
_entity_poly.entity_id
_entity_poly.type
_entity_poly.pdbx_seq_one_letter_code
_entity_poly.pdbx_strand_id
1 'polypeptide(L)'
;MEERKFDRTQPFLCRMYNEDVAPCLDFTNKQLSKTFQDAIESNNLVLELMSTKGIKRKCALTGVMRICRYRAAVSETAEWHYISQSARHRIVAVCDFFTYIRYIHLGLVKKDVTDIYWELMELRKQMACATCGLSPLQ
;
A
#
# COMPACT_ATOMS: atom_id res chain seq x y z
N MET A 1 -7.57 15.81 -17.63
CA MET A 1 -6.17 15.35 -17.46
C MET A 1 -6.26 13.84 -17.40
N GLU A 2 -5.87 13.13 -18.47
CA GLU A 2 -5.97 11.66 -18.48
C GLU A 2 -5.11 11.09 -17.34
N GLU A 3 -5.74 10.40 -16.39
CA GLU A 3 -5.01 9.54 -15.46
C GLU A 3 -4.35 8.43 -16.28
N ARG A 4 -3.05 8.58 -16.54
CA ARG A 4 -2.25 7.47 -17.08
C ARG A 4 -2.23 6.36 -16.04
N LYS A 5 -3.10 5.38 -16.24
CA LYS A 5 -3.12 4.15 -15.47
C LYS A 5 -1.76 3.45 -15.63
N PHE A 6 -1.20 2.95 -14.53
CA PHE A 6 0.06 2.22 -14.58
C PHE A 6 -0.07 0.99 -15.51
N ASP A 7 0.76 0.93 -16.53
CA ASP A 7 0.80 -0.21 -17.43
C ASP A 7 1.51 -1.39 -16.75
N ARG A 8 0.70 -2.35 -16.28
CA ARG A 8 1.19 -3.55 -15.60
C ARG A 8 1.99 -4.48 -16.53
N THR A 9 1.97 -4.27 -17.85
CA THR A 9 2.72 -5.08 -18.82
C THR A 9 4.17 -4.62 -18.98
N GLN A 10 4.53 -3.42 -18.53
CA GLN A 10 5.91 -2.96 -18.57
C GLN A 10 6.82 -3.88 -17.73
N PRO A 11 8.00 -4.29 -18.22
CA PRO A 11 8.85 -5.27 -17.54
C PRO A 11 9.18 -4.90 -16.09
N PHE A 12 9.45 -3.62 -15.83
CA PHE A 12 9.72 -3.12 -14.49
C PHE A 12 8.51 -3.30 -13.57
N LEU A 13 7.35 -2.75 -13.93
CA LEU A 13 6.15 -2.82 -13.09
C LEU A 13 5.66 -4.26 -12.96
N CYS A 14 5.65 -5.04 -14.03
CA CYS A 14 5.27 -6.46 -14.00
C CYS A 14 6.07 -7.23 -12.94
N ARG A 15 7.38 -6.99 -12.87
CA ARG A 15 8.24 -7.56 -11.85
C ARG A 15 7.87 -7.10 -10.44
N MET A 16 7.67 -5.78 -10.24
CA MET A 16 7.27 -5.23 -8.93
C MET A 16 5.93 -5.79 -8.45
N TYR A 17 4.98 -5.98 -9.38
CA TYR A 17 3.69 -6.58 -9.04
C TYR A 17 3.85 -8.01 -8.53
N ASN A 18 4.63 -8.83 -9.23
CA ASN A 18 4.78 -10.24 -8.92
C ASN A 18 5.63 -10.48 -7.66
N GLU A 19 6.74 -9.74 -7.50
CA GLU A 19 7.69 -9.95 -6.41
C GLU A 19 7.29 -9.22 -5.12
N ASP A 20 6.67 -8.04 -5.22
CA ASP A 20 6.50 -7.13 -4.08
C ASP A 20 5.02 -6.80 -3.79
N VAL A 21 4.29 -6.23 -4.75
CA VAL A 21 2.93 -5.70 -4.51
C VAL A 21 1.92 -6.81 -4.23
N ALA A 22 1.86 -7.85 -5.07
CA ALA A 22 0.89 -8.93 -4.90
C ALA A 22 1.11 -9.69 -3.58
N PRO A 23 2.34 -10.09 -3.20
CA PRO A 23 2.59 -10.65 -1.87
C PRO A 23 2.24 -9.68 -0.75
N CYS A 24 2.51 -8.38 -0.90
CA CYS A 24 2.22 -7.39 0.13
C CYS A 24 0.71 -7.13 0.30
N LEU A 25 -0.11 -7.28 -0.74
CA LEU A 25 -1.58 -7.14 -0.65
C LEU A 25 -2.33 -8.46 -0.58
N ASP A 26 -1.62 -9.59 -0.43
CA ASP A 26 -2.25 -10.89 -0.25
C ASP A 26 -2.86 -11.03 1.16
N PHE A 27 -4.12 -10.63 1.32
CA PHE A 27 -4.87 -10.84 2.55
C PHE A 27 -5.91 -11.95 2.42
N THR A 28 -6.51 -12.35 3.55
CA THR A 28 -7.59 -13.36 3.59
C THR A 28 -8.81 -12.91 2.79
N ASN A 29 -9.20 -11.64 2.92
CA ASN A 29 -10.30 -11.07 2.14
C ASN A 29 -9.81 -10.63 0.75
N LYS A 30 -9.86 -11.56 -0.21
CA LYS A 30 -9.37 -11.34 -1.58
C LYS A 30 -10.12 -10.22 -2.32
N GLN A 31 -11.43 -10.11 -2.11
CA GLN A 31 -12.25 -9.08 -2.75
C GLN A 31 -11.82 -7.69 -2.29
N LEU A 32 -11.74 -7.48 -0.98
CA LEU A 32 -11.32 -6.19 -0.42
C LEU A 32 -9.86 -5.86 -0.76
N SER A 33 -8.99 -6.86 -0.80
CA SER A 33 -7.59 -6.69 -1.20
C SER A 33 -7.46 -6.16 -2.62
N LYS A 34 -8.21 -6.74 -3.57
CA LYS A 34 -8.24 -6.28 -4.96
C LYS A 34 -8.79 -4.86 -5.07
N THR A 35 -9.89 -4.58 -4.39
CA THR A 35 -10.48 -3.24 -4.34
C THR A 35 -9.49 -2.20 -3.78
N PHE A 36 -8.76 -2.53 -2.72
CA PHE A 36 -7.75 -1.65 -2.16
C PHE A 36 -6.55 -1.47 -3.10
N GLN A 37 -6.10 -2.52 -3.78
CA GLN A 37 -5.06 -2.41 -4.78
C GLN A 37 -5.45 -1.44 -5.90
N ASP A 38 -6.65 -1.59 -6.46
CA ASP A 38 -7.15 -0.69 -7.51
C ASP A 38 -7.27 0.76 -7.00
N ALA A 39 -7.66 0.96 -5.73
CA ALA A 39 -7.71 2.27 -5.08
C ALA A 39 -6.32 2.89 -4.87
N ILE A 40 -5.29 2.09 -4.58
CA ILE A 40 -3.91 2.58 -4.43
C ILE A 40 -3.35 3.02 -5.80
N GLU A 41 -3.55 2.21 -6.83
CA GLU A 41 -3.10 2.53 -8.19
C GLU A 41 -3.74 3.83 -8.71
N SER A 42 -5.02 4.03 -8.41
CA SER A 42 -5.78 5.25 -8.74
C SER A 42 -5.64 6.39 -7.74
N ASN A 43 -4.78 6.26 -6.72
CA ASN A 43 -4.54 7.30 -5.70
C ASN A 43 -5.77 7.76 -4.90
N ASN A 44 -6.74 6.88 -4.71
CA ASN A 44 -8.01 7.20 -4.03
C ASN A 44 -8.11 6.61 -2.61
N LEU A 45 -7.24 5.66 -2.25
CA LEU A 45 -7.30 5.01 -0.95
C LEU A 45 -7.05 6.02 0.18
N VAL A 46 -7.97 6.07 1.14
CA VAL A 46 -7.88 6.90 2.34
C VAL A 46 -7.57 6.02 3.55
N LEU A 47 -6.60 6.46 4.37
CA LEU A 47 -6.18 5.80 5.60
C LEU A 47 -6.22 6.78 6.77
N GLU A 48 -6.83 6.37 7.88
CA GLU A 48 -7.01 7.24 9.05
C GLU A 48 -6.74 6.50 10.36
N LEU A 49 -6.14 7.21 11.33
CA LEU A 49 -6.00 6.76 12.71
C LEU A 49 -7.25 7.15 13.51
N MET A 50 -7.95 6.16 14.06
CA MET A 50 -9.17 6.36 14.85
C MET A 50 -8.89 6.66 16.32
N SER A 51 -7.91 5.97 16.90
CA SER A 51 -7.59 6.07 18.33
C SER A 51 -6.23 5.48 18.63
N THR A 52 -5.53 6.07 19.60
CA THR A 52 -4.23 5.59 20.11
C THR A 52 -4.37 4.28 20.90
N LYS A 53 -5.48 4.10 21.62
CA LYS A 53 -5.75 2.86 22.39
C LYS A 53 -6.14 1.70 21.47
N GLY A 54 -6.90 2.00 20.41
CA GLY A 54 -7.43 1.02 19.47
C GLY A 54 -8.55 0.16 20.09
N ILE A 55 -9.33 -0.49 19.24
CA ILE A 55 -10.44 -1.36 19.69
C ILE A 55 -10.17 -2.78 19.21
N LYS A 56 -10.35 -3.76 20.10
CA LYS A 56 -10.26 -5.18 19.75
C LYS A 56 -11.45 -5.55 18.86
N ARG A 57 -11.19 -5.83 17.59
CA ARG A 57 -12.20 -6.19 16.59
C ARG A 57 -11.60 -7.05 15.50
N LYS A 58 -12.45 -7.62 14.66
CA LYS A 58 -12.03 -8.40 13.50
C LYS A 58 -11.46 -7.42 12.46
N CYS A 59 -10.21 -7.62 12.05
CA CYS A 59 -9.62 -6.86 10.96
C CYS A 59 -10.30 -7.24 9.64
N ALA A 60 -10.76 -6.27 8.85
CA ALA A 60 -11.52 -6.51 7.62
C ALA A 60 -10.71 -7.25 6.53
N LEU A 61 -9.39 -7.00 6.48
CA LEU A 61 -8.49 -7.62 5.50
C LEU A 61 -8.03 -9.03 5.90
N THR A 62 -7.49 -9.19 7.12
CA THR A 62 -6.95 -10.48 7.57
C THR A 62 -8.01 -11.43 8.13
N GLY A 63 -9.18 -10.90 8.53
CA GLY A 63 -10.23 -11.68 9.18
C GLY A 63 -9.92 -12.11 10.61
N VAL A 64 -8.80 -11.67 11.19
CA VAL A 64 -8.35 -12.08 12.53
C VAL A 64 -8.70 -11.01 13.57
N MET A 65 -9.06 -11.46 14.79
CA MET A 65 -9.25 -10.58 15.94
C MET A 65 -7.93 -9.94 16.38
N ARG A 66 -7.84 -8.61 16.27
CA ARG A 66 -6.66 -7.81 16.61
C ARG A 66 -7.08 -6.45 17.18
N ILE A 67 -6.14 -5.72 17.77
CA ILE A 67 -6.36 -4.32 18.12
C ILE A 67 -6.29 -3.52 16.82
N CYS A 68 -7.41 -2.94 16.41
CA CYS A 68 -7.49 -2.09 15.22
C CYS A 68 -7.49 -0.64 15.67
N ARG A 69 -6.47 0.11 15.24
CA ARG A 69 -6.32 1.56 15.47
C ARG A 69 -6.67 2.38 14.24
N TYR A 70 -6.67 1.75 13.06
CA TYR A 70 -6.84 2.43 11.78
C TYR A 70 -8.11 1.98 11.08
N ARG A 71 -8.60 2.85 10.21
CA ARG A 71 -9.62 2.54 9.21
C ARG A 71 -9.12 2.93 7.82
N ALA A 72 -9.63 2.23 6.82
CA ALA A 72 -9.32 2.45 5.42
C ALA A 72 -10.61 2.48 4.60
N ALA A 73 -10.66 3.34 3.58
CA ALA A 73 -11.76 3.40 2.62
C ALA A 73 -11.22 3.65 1.21
N VAL A 74 -11.96 3.20 0.20
CA VAL A 74 -11.62 3.35 -1.23
C VAL A 74 -11.71 4.82 -1.68
N SER A 75 -12.53 5.60 -0.99
CA SER A 75 -12.72 7.03 -1.13
C SER A 75 -13.30 7.57 0.18
N GLU A 76 -13.39 8.89 0.35
CA GLU A 76 -13.99 9.52 1.53
C GLU A 76 -15.48 9.20 1.70
N THR A 77 -16.17 8.87 0.60
CA THR A 77 -17.61 8.57 0.56
C THR A 77 -17.92 7.07 0.67
N ALA A 78 -16.90 6.21 0.60
CA ALA A 78 -17.05 4.76 0.63
C ALA A 78 -17.21 4.21 2.05
N GLU A 79 -17.52 2.91 2.14
CA GLU A 79 -17.58 2.20 3.42
C GLU A 79 -16.19 2.14 4.09
N TRP A 80 -16.16 2.43 5.39
CA TRP A 80 -14.95 2.36 6.19
C TRP A 80 -14.69 0.96 6.73
N HIS A 81 -13.49 0.45 6.49
CA HIS A 81 -13.06 -0.86 6.95
C HIS A 81 -11.98 -0.74 8.02
N TYR A 82 -12.18 -1.40 9.16
CA TYR A 82 -11.20 -1.40 10.25
C TYR A 82 -10.06 -2.36 9.97
N ILE A 83 -8.83 -1.88 10.14
CA ILE A 83 -7.62 -2.63 9.83
C ILE A 83 -6.67 -2.69 11.03
N SER A 84 -5.96 -3.82 11.12
CA SER A 84 -4.89 -4.03 12.08
C SER A 84 -3.62 -3.25 11.70
N GLN A 85 -2.72 -3.06 12.66
CA GLN A 85 -1.42 -2.41 12.43
C GLN A 85 -0.62 -3.09 11.30
N SER A 86 -0.57 -4.42 11.28
CA SER A 86 0.19 -5.17 10.27
C SER A 86 -0.40 -4.98 8.87
N ALA A 87 -1.73 -5.00 8.74
CA ALA A 87 -2.38 -4.71 7.47
C ALA A 87 -2.13 -3.27 7.01
N ARG A 88 -2.15 -2.30 7.93
CA ARG A 88 -1.82 -0.90 7.63
C ARG A 88 -0.39 -0.75 7.12
N HIS A 89 0.60 -1.42 7.73
CA HIS A 89 1.99 -1.35 7.26
C HIS A 89 2.17 -1.89 5.84
N ARG A 90 1.54 -3.03 5.54
CA ARG A 90 1.56 -3.62 4.19
C ARG A 90 0.95 -2.66 3.16
N ILE A 91 -0.20 -2.07 3.47
CA ILE A 91 -0.85 -1.08 2.58
C ILE A 91 0.04 0.16 2.39
N VAL A 92 0.55 0.75 3.47
CA VAL A 92 1.36 1.97 3.41
C VAL A 92 2.63 1.75 2.57
N ALA A 93 3.32 0.63 2.74
CA ALA A 93 4.51 0.32 1.95
C ALA A 93 4.22 0.29 0.43
N VAL A 94 3.05 -0.23 0.04
CA VAL A 94 2.61 -0.24 -1.36
C VAL A 94 2.18 1.16 -1.82
N CYS A 95 1.48 1.92 -0.97
CA CYS A 95 1.13 3.31 -1.24
C CYS A 95 2.35 4.19 -1.49
N ASP A 96 3.39 4.06 -0.65
CA ASP A 96 4.63 4.83 -0.75
C ASP A 96 5.33 4.52 -2.09
N PHE A 97 5.39 3.22 -2.46
CA PHE A 97 5.91 2.80 -3.76
C PHE A 97 5.17 3.46 -4.93
N PHE A 98 3.84 3.34 -5.00
CA PHE A 98 3.07 3.92 -6.12
C PHE A 98 3.09 5.44 -6.13
N THR A 99 3.16 6.08 -4.96
CA THR A 99 3.30 7.53 -4.84
C THR A 99 4.62 7.98 -5.45
N TYR A 100 5.72 7.29 -5.12
CA TYR A 100 7.03 7.60 -5.66
C TYR A 100 7.10 7.37 -7.18
N ILE A 101 6.56 6.24 -7.67
CA ILE A 101 6.46 5.97 -9.11
C ILE A 101 5.66 7.08 -9.82
N ARG A 102 4.55 7.55 -9.22
CA ARG A 102 3.77 8.66 -9.78
C ARG A 102 4.58 9.96 -9.84
N TYR A 103 5.36 10.27 -8.80
CA TYR A 103 6.23 11.44 -8.80
C TYR A 103 7.31 11.38 -9.88
N ILE A 104 7.87 10.20 -10.16
CA ILE A 104 8.79 9.99 -11.29
C ILE A 104 8.07 10.26 -12.62
N HIS A 105 6.89 9.67 -12.83
CA HIS A 105 6.13 9.84 -14.08
C HIS A 105 5.68 11.29 -14.33
N LEU A 106 5.41 12.05 -13.26
CA LEU A 106 5.04 13.46 -13.32
C LEU A 106 6.26 14.39 -13.44
N GLY A 107 7.49 13.88 -13.39
CA GLY A 107 8.71 14.68 -13.41
C GLY A 107 8.91 15.54 -12.17
N LEU A 108 8.31 15.16 -11.03
CA LEU A 108 8.42 15.90 -9.76
C LEU A 108 9.72 15.56 -9.01
N VAL A 109 10.36 14.44 -9.34
CA VAL A 109 11.62 14.00 -8.73
C VAL A 109 12.80 14.66 -9.46
N LYS A 110 13.54 15.52 -8.76
CA LYS A 110 14.73 16.24 -9.27
C LYS A 110 16.07 15.60 -8.88
N LYS A 111 16.05 14.33 -8.45
CA LYS A 111 17.25 13.54 -8.09
C LYS A 111 17.88 12.93 -9.34
N ASP A 112 19.15 12.52 -9.27
CA ASP A 112 19.77 11.77 -10.38
C ASP A 112 19.28 10.32 -10.43
N VAL A 113 19.62 9.61 -11.51
CA VAL A 113 19.14 8.24 -11.77
C VAL A 113 19.59 7.25 -10.69
N THR A 114 20.78 7.44 -10.12
CA THR A 114 21.33 6.56 -9.08
C THR A 114 20.54 6.70 -7.79
N ASP A 115 20.28 7.93 -7.38
CA ASP A 115 19.46 8.24 -6.20
C ASP A 115 18.03 7.72 -6.36
N ILE A 116 17.44 7.88 -7.54
CA ILE A 116 16.10 7.34 -7.85
C ILE A 116 16.09 5.81 -7.72
N TYR A 117 17.13 5.14 -8.23
CA TYR A 117 17.25 3.69 -8.13
C TYR A 117 17.33 3.23 -6.68
N TRP A 118 18.15 3.86 -5.84
CA TRP A 118 18.28 3.49 -4.44
C TRP A 118 17.01 3.76 -3.63
N GLU A 119 16.30 4.84 -3.92
CA GLU A 119 14.97 5.09 -3.33
C GLU A 119 13.98 3.98 -3.70
N LEU A 120 13.99 3.53 -4.97
CA LEU A 120 13.18 2.38 -5.38
C LEU A 120 13.58 1.11 -4.62
N MET A 121 14.87 0.84 -4.44
CA MET A 121 15.33 -0.33 -3.68
C MET A 121 14.88 -0.27 -2.22
N GLU A 122 14.89 0.91 -1.60
CA GLU A 122 14.40 1.11 -0.25
C GLU A 122 12.89 0.82 -0.14
N LEU A 123 12.08 1.33 -1.08
CA LEU A 123 10.63 1.08 -1.12
C LEU A 123 10.32 -0.41 -1.32
N ARG A 124 11.08 -1.11 -2.18
CA ARG A 124 10.97 -2.57 -2.34
C ARG A 124 11.30 -3.32 -1.05
N LYS A 125 12.40 -2.93 -0.37
CA LYS A 125 12.78 -3.49 0.92
C LYS A 125 11.65 -3.33 1.95
N GLN A 126 11.00 -2.17 1.99
CA GLN A 126 9.87 -1.91 2.89
C GLN A 126 8.68 -2.83 2.60
N MET A 127 8.32 -3.04 1.32
CA MET A 127 7.27 -3.99 0.94
C MET A 127 7.61 -5.44 1.31
N ALA A 128 8.87 -5.86 1.09
CA ALA A 128 9.34 -7.19 1.46
C ALA A 128 9.30 -7.40 2.99
N CYS A 129 9.79 -6.44 3.77
CA CYS A 129 9.70 -6.47 5.23
C CYS A 129 8.25 -6.54 5.73
N ALA A 130 7.36 -5.70 5.16
CA ALA A 130 5.96 -5.68 5.53
C ALA A 130 5.24 -7.00 5.22
N THR A 131 5.61 -7.67 4.13
CA THR A 131 5.10 -9.00 3.76
C THR A 131 5.48 -10.05 4.81
N CYS A 132 6.70 -10.01 5.34
CA CYS A 132 7.16 -10.86 6.43
C CYS A 132 6.60 -10.46 7.82
N GLY A 133 5.76 -9.42 7.89
CA GLY A 133 5.20 -8.91 9.14
C GLY A 133 6.18 -8.07 9.97
N LEU A 134 7.33 -7.70 9.40
CA LEU A 134 8.31 -6.82 10.02
C LEU A 134 7.89 -5.37 9.80
N SER A 135 7.70 -4.63 10.89
CA SER A 135 7.52 -3.18 10.82
C SER A 135 8.87 -2.48 10.94
N PRO A 136 9.05 -1.31 10.28
CA PRO A 136 10.16 -0.42 10.62
C PRO A 136 10.15 -0.17 12.13
N LEU A 137 11.32 -0.27 12.76
CA LEU A 137 11.50 0.20 14.13
C LEU A 137 11.23 1.72 14.09
N GLN A 138 10.10 2.15 14.64
CA GLN A 138 9.80 3.57 14.88
C GLN A 138 10.48 4.01 16.17
#